data_AF-M4C0D3-F1
#
_entry.id   AF-M4C0D3-F1
#
_cell.length_a   1.000
_cell.length_b   1.000
_cell.length_c   1.000
_cell.angle_alpha   90.00
_cell.angle_beta   90.00
_cell.angle_gamma   90.00
#
_symmetry.space_group_name_H-M   'P 1'
#
loop_
_entity.id
_entity.type
_entity.pdbx_description
1 polymer ?
#
loop_
_entity_poly.entity_id
_entity_poly.type
_entity_poly.pdbx_seq_one_letter_code
_entity_poly.pdbx_strand_id
1 'polypeptide(L)'
;MDESVLDEKTQIERQTSQSWESLQTNPLYKDLIEFKDVFPESVPCELPKDKGTRHEIELKPGSKYCVMKQWPLPREQVLAIYKLFADRFAAGHVRE
;
A
#
# COMPACT_ATOMS: atom_id res chain seq x y z
N MET A 1 8.45 -19.03 1.27
CA MET A 1 8.31 -17.68 0.71
C MET A 1 9.26 -17.64 -0.47
N ASP A 2 8.76 -17.47 -1.69
CA ASP A 2 9.63 -17.43 -2.86
C ASP A 2 10.45 -16.14 -2.80
N GLU A 3 11.75 -16.26 -2.51
CA GLU A 3 12.70 -15.14 -2.39
C GLU A 3 12.73 -14.28 -3.65
N SER A 4 12.42 -14.86 -4.81
CA SER A 4 12.33 -14.17 -6.10
C SER A 4 11.18 -13.16 -6.17
N VAL A 5 10.17 -13.19 -5.30
CA VAL A 5 9.10 -12.19 -5.29
C VAL A 5 9.54 -10.88 -4.60
N LEU A 6 10.51 -11.00 -3.68
CA LEU A 6 11.07 -9.91 -2.88
C LEU A 6 12.34 -9.31 -3.49
N ASP A 7 12.92 -9.93 -4.52
CA ASP A 7 14.08 -9.40 -5.22
C ASP A 7 13.70 -8.10 -5.93
N GLU A 8 14.36 -7.00 -5.54
CA GLU A 8 14.12 -5.65 -6.03
C GLU A 8 14.18 -5.59 -7.55
N LYS A 9 15.08 -6.38 -8.15
CA LYS A 9 15.24 -6.47 -9.61
C LYS A 9 13.99 -7.03 -10.28
N THR A 10 13.43 -8.13 -9.79
CA THR A 10 12.19 -8.71 -10.35
C THR A 10 10.97 -7.82 -10.12
N GLN A 11 10.97 -7.04 -9.03
CA GLN A 11 9.91 -6.09 -8.74
C GLN A 11 9.95 -4.94 -9.74
N ILE A 12 11.15 -4.39 -9.99
CA ILE A 12 11.35 -3.33 -10.98
C ILE A 12 10.96 -3.83 -12.37
N GLU A 13 11.37 -5.03 -12.78
CA GLU A 13 11.00 -5.62 -14.07
C GLU A 13 9.47 -5.79 -14.24
N ARG A 14 8.76 -6.20 -13.18
CA ARG A 14 7.29 -6.27 -13.19
C ARG A 14 6.66 -4.89 -13.32
N GLN A 15 7.16 -3.91 -12.58
CA GLN A 15 6.66 -2.54 -12.61
C GLN A 15 6.91 -1.87 -13.97
N THR A 16 8.10 -2.03 -14.55
CA THR A 16 8.44 -1.47 -15.88
C THR A 16 7.64 -2.12 -16.99
N SER A 17 7.36 -3.42 -16.89
CA SER A 17 6.49 -4.13 -17.84
C SER A 17 5.04 -3.62 -17.82
N GLN A 18 4.60 -3.03 -16.71
CA GLN A 18 3.25 -2.48 -16.52
C GLN A 18 3.23 -0.94 -16.53
N SER A 19 4.31 -0.30 -16.98
CA SER A 19 4.43 1.16 -16.98
C SER A 19 3.56 1.81 -18.07
N TRP A 20 3.34 3.12 -17.95
CA TRP A 20 2.69 3.91 -19.01
C TRP A 20 3.44 3.85 -20.35
N GLU A 21 4.76 3.65 -20.31
CA GLU A 21 5.59 3.52 -21.50
C GLU A 21 5.34 2.21 -22.24
N SER A 22 5.14 1.09 -21.50
CA SER A 22 4.82 -0.19 -22.12
C SER A 22 3.43 -0.20 -22.78
N LEU A 23 2.51 0.60 -22.24
CA LEU A 23 1.13 0.72 -22.74
C LEU A 23 0.99 1.54 -24.03
N GLN A 24 2.03 2.22 -24.52
CA GLN A 24 1.96 3.04 -25.74
C GLN A 24 1.53 2.25 -26.99
N THR A 25 1.83 0.94 -27.02
CA THR A 25 1.46 0.05 -28.13
C THR A 25 0.03 -0.49 -28.03
N ASN A 26 -0.66 -0.25 -26.91
CA ASN A 26 -2.01 -0.73 -26.68
C ASN A 26 -3.01 0.07 -27.55
N PRO A 27 -3.93 -0.60 -28.27
CA PRO A 27 -4.98 0.09 -29.05
C PRO A 27 -5.86 1.03 -28.21
N LEU A 28 -5.95 0.81 -26.89
CA LEU A 28 -6.71 1.64 -25.95
C LEU A 28 -5.87 2.73 -25.26
N TYR A 29 -4.61 2.96 -25.67
CA TYR A 29 -3.72 3.89 -24.99
C TYR A 29 -4.31 5.31 -24.83
N LYS A 30 -5.06 5.77 -25.84
CA LYS A 30 -5.73 7.09 -25.81
C LYS A 30 -6.81 7.17 -24.72
N ASP A 31 -7.53 6.09 -24.48
CA ASP A 31 -8.56 6.05 -23.44
C ASP A 31 -7.89 5.89 -22.07
N LEU A 32 -6.84 5.07 -21.98
CA LEU A 32 -6.12 4.84 -20.74
C LEU A 32 -5.45 6.11 -20.20
N ILE A 33 -4.85 6.94 -21.07
CA ILE A 33 -4.18 8.17 -20.64
C ILE A 33 -5.17 9.21 -20.09
N GLU A 34 -6.43 9.16 -20.50
CA GLU A 34 -7.50 10.02 -19.95
C GLU A 34 -7.71 9.74 -18.46
N PHE A 35 -7.54 8.49 -18.02
CA PHE A 35 -7.70 8.06 -16.62
C PHE A 35 -6.37 7.98 -15.86
N LYS A 36 -5.32 8.67 -16.32
CA LYS A 36 -4.00 8.62 -15.67
C LYS A 36 -4.04 9.10 -14.20
N ASP A 37 -4.94 10.01 -13.88
CA ASP A 37 -5.18 10.50 -12.52
C ASP A 37 -5.80 9.44 -11.59
N VAL A 38 -6.61 8.53 -12.14
CA VAL A 38 -7.24 7.41 -11.41
C VAL A 38 -6.23 6.31 -11.11
N PHE A 39 -5.23 6.12 -11.99
CA PHE A 39 -4.20 5.08 -11.88
C PHE A 39 -2.80 5.70 -11.66
N PRO A 40 -2.52 6.25 -10.47
CA PRO A 40 -1.21 6.82 -10.18
C PRO A 40 -0.13 5.73 -10.16
N GLU A 41 1.08 6.09 -10.60
CA GLU A 41 2.23 5.19 -10.67
C GLU A 41 2.76 4.78 -9.29
N SER A 42 2.46 5.58 -8.26
CA SER A 42 2.74 5.26 -6.86
C SER A 42 1.48 5.41 -6.02
N VAL A 43 1.39 4.61 -4.96
CA VAL A 43 0.29 4.73 -4.00
C VAL A 43 0.41 6.08 -3.29
N PRO A 44 -0.59 6.97 -3.40
CA PRO A 44 -0.53 8.26 -2.73
C PRO A 44 -0.45 8.05 -1.21
N CYS A 45 0.41 8.83 -0.56
CA CYS A 45 0.53 8.88 0.89
C CYS A 45 -0.40 9.91 1.53
N GLU A 46 -1.42 10.37 0.80
CA GLU A 46 -2.40 11.33 1.31
C GLU A 46 -3.66 10.62 1.80
N LEU A 47 -4.28 11.17 2.84
CA LEU A 47 -5.57 10.70 3.29
C LEU A 47 -6.61 10.89 2.17
N PRO A 48 -7.47 9.88 1.92
CA PRO A 48 -8.60 10.05 1.02
C PRO A 48 -9.45 11.24 1.47
N LYS A 49 -9.94 12.03 0.51
CA LYS A 49 -10.90 13.10 0.79
C LYS A 49 -12.08 12.53 1.58
N ASP A 50 -12.44 13.17 2.69
CA ASP A 50 -13.60 12.75 3.48
C ASP A 50 -14.87 12.84 2.63
N LYS A 51 -15.48 11.68 2.37
CA LYS A 51 -16.74 11.55 1.62
C LYS A 51 -17.96 11.51 2.53
N GLY A 52 -17.78 11.71 3.84
CA GLY A 52 -18.84 11.61 4.85
C GLY A 52 -19.19 10.17 5.24
N THR A 53 -18.63 9.17 4.57
CA THR A 53 -18.78 7.76 4.92
C THR A 53 -17.62 7.32 5.80
N ARG A 54 -17.92 6.83 7.01
CA ARG A 54 -16.93 6.29 7.94
C ARG A 54 -17.10 4.78 8.07
N HIS A 55 -15.99 4.07 8.21
CA HIS A 55 -16.03 2.65 8.52
C HIS A 55 -16.29 2.48 10.02
N GLU A 56 -17.40 1.84 10.37
CA GLU A 56 -17.74 1.48 11.74
C GLU A 56 -17.61 -0.03 11.91
N ILE A 57 -16.92 -0.45 12.97
CA ILE A 57 -16.73 -1.85 13.31
C ILE A 57 -17.65 -2.15 14.50
N GLU A 58 -18.81 -2.74 14.22
CA GLU A 58 -19.73 -3.20 15.25
C GLU A 58 -19.19 -4.48 15.90
N LEU A 59 -18.98 -4.42 17.22
CA LEU A 59 -18.61 -5.59 18.01
C LEU A 59 -19.86 -6.27 18.55
N LYS A 60 -19.89 -7.61 18.51
CA LYS A 60 -20.99 -8.36 19.13
C LYS A 60 -21.02 -8.07 20.65
N PRO A 61 -22.20 -7.93 21.26
CA PRO A 61 -22.31 -7.79 22.71
C PRO A 61 -21.59 -8.94 23.43
N GLY A 62 -20.73 -8.59 24.40
CA GLY A 62 -19.92 -9.57 25.14
C GLY A 62 -18.59 -9.95 24.48
N SER A 63 -18.27 -9.44 23.28
CA SER A 63 -16.94 -9.60 22.68
C SER A 63 -15.87 -8.84 23.47
N LYS A 64 -14.75 -9.51 23.76
CA LYS A 64 -13.58 -8.90 24.38
C LYS A 64 -12.57 -8.51 23.30
N TYR A 65 -11.89 -7.39 23.50
CA TYR A 65 -10.74 -7.04 22.67
C TYR A 65 -9.65 -8.10 22.81
N CYS A 66 -9.10 -8.54 21.69
CA CYS A 66 -7.97 -9.44 21.69
C CYS A 66 -6.69 -8.62 21.92
N VAL A 67 -5.97 -8.91 23.01
CA VAL A 67 -4.64 -8.36 23.26
C VAL A 67 -3.64 -9.48 23.00
N MET A 68 -2.89 -9.36 21.91
CA MET A 68 -1.80 -10.27 21.58
C MET A 68 -0.47 -9.59 21.81
N LYS A 69 0.46 -10.31 22.45
CA LYS A 69 1.84 -9.86 22.56
C LYS A 69 2.49 -9.95 21.17
N GLN A 70 3.18 -8.90 20.76
CA GLN A 70 3.96 -8.91 19.52
C GLN A 70 5.01 -10.03 19.56
N TRP A 71 5.09 -10.81 18.48
CA TRP A 71 6.12 -11.84 18.34
C TRP A 71 7.52 -11.21 18.24
N PRO A 72 8.56 -11.85 18.80
CA PRO A 72 9.92 -11.36 18.64
C PRO A 72 10.31 -11.44 17.16
N LEU A 73 10.66 -10.29 16.58
CA LEU A 73 11.12 -10.18 15.20
C LEU A 73 12.63 -9.88 15.19
N PRO A 74 13.38 -10.33 14.15
CA PRO A 74 14.76 -9.93 13.91
C PRO A 74 14.89 -8.40 13.86
N ARG A 75 16.02 -7.88 14.36
CA ARG A 75 16.26 -6.42 14.44
C ARG A 75 16.12 -5.71 13.10
N GLU A 76 16.61 -6.33 12.03
CA GLU A 76 16.51 -5.79 10.67
C GLU A 76 15.05 -5.62 10.22
N GLN A 77 14.20 -6.63 10.46
CA GLN A 77 12.78 -6.56 10.13
C GLN A 77 12.07 -5.50 10.96
N VAL A 78 12.40 -5.39 12.24
CA VAL A 78 11.87 -4.35 13.12
C VAL A 78 12.22 -2.95 12.61
N LEU A 79 13.46 -2.73 12.16
CA LEU A 79 13.89 -1.46 11.59
C LEU A 79 13.16 -1.12 10.28
N ALA A 80 12.97 -2.11 9.40
CA ALA A 80 12.20 -1.92 8.16
C ALA A 80 10.74 -1.56 8.45
N ILE A 81 10.12 -2.23 9.42
CA ILE A 81 8.76 -1.92 9.88
C ILE A 81 8.70 -0.51 10.47
N TYR A 82 9.65 -0.13 11.33
CA TYR A 82 9.67 1.22 11.90
C TYR A 82 9.78 2.32 10.84
N LYS A 83 10.62 2.13 9.81
CA LYS A 83 10.71 3.07 8.69
C LYS A 83 9.38 3.21 7.97
N LEU A 84 8.71 2.08 7.66
CA LEU A 84 7.38 2.08 7.06
C LEU A 84 6.36 2.83 7.92
N PHE A 85 6.34 2.58 9.24
CA PHE A 85 5.42 3.25 10.15
C PHE A 85 5.70 4.75 10.26
N ALA A 86 6.96 5.19 10.22
CA ALA A 86 7.30 6.60 10.20
C ALA A 86 6.71 7.31 8.98
N ASP A 87 6.84 6.71 7.79
CA ASP A 87 6.25 7.24 6.55
C ASP A 87 4.72 7.29 6.64
N ARG A 88 4.08 6.26 7.20
CA ARG A 88 2.62 6.19 7.38
C ARG A 88 2.10 7.12 8.48
N PHE A 89 2.90 7.39 9.50
CA PHE A 89 2.58 8.36 10.54
C PHE A 89 2.63 9.79 9.96
N ALA A 90 3.66 10.12 9.19
CA ALA A 90 3.77 11.40 8.49
C ALA A 90 2.61 11.63 7.50
N ALA A 91 2.14 10.56 6.86
CA ALA A 91 0.94 10.56 6.00
C ALA A 91 -0.40 10.71 6.76
N GLY A 92 -0.40 10.62 8.10
CA GLY A 92 -1.63 10.64 8.90
C GLY A 92 -2.46 9.35 8.82
N HIS A 93 -1.90 8.27 8.27
CA HIS A 93 -2.59 6.96 8.18
C HIS A 93 -2.61 6.23 9.52
N VAL A 94 -1.59 6.44 10.36
CA VAL A 94 -1.42 5.82 11.68
C VAL A 94 -1.29 6.92 12.73
N ARG A 95 -1.85 6.69 13.92
CA ARG A 95 -1.76 7.56 15.10
C ARG A 95 -1.39 6.74 16.34
N GLU A 96 -0.85 7.41 17.35
CA GLU A 96 -0.62 6.85 18.70
C GLU A 96 -1.94 6.68 19.47
#